data_AF-A0A0D7Q9V6-F1
#
_entry.id   AF-A0A0D7Q9V6-F1
#
_cell.length_a   1.000
_cell.length_b   1.000
_cell.length_c   1.000
_cell.angle_alpha   90.00
_cell.angle_beta   90.00
_cell.angle_gamma   90.00
#
_symmetry.space_group_name_H-M   'P 1'
#
loop_
_entity.id
_entity.type
_entity.pdbx_description
1 polymer ?
#
loop_
_entity_poly.entity_id
_entity_poly.type
_entity_poly.pdbx_seq_one_letter_code
_entity_poly.pdbx_strand_id
1 'polypeptide(L)'
;MCDYSLHAVASRPAVVGETLITTTFRGTSTRGFASEHDPAVAVCMRPGTELAFAENVRYDGRWLWTRTIGYRVGVFNEVEPDVPDRHHDAVEFPDGNRLLVTQLCEGQRVTVLQLPAVASTVEREPKVVERRPSVFASLFLG
;
A
#
# COMPACT_ATOMS: atom_id res chain seq x y z
N MET A 1 -1.46 -14.12 5.29
CA MET A 1 -0.70 -14.01 6.54
C MET A 1 0.04 -12.69 6.44
N CYS A 2 0.16 -11.93 7.54
CA CYS A 2 1.02 -10.74 7.54
C CYS A 2 2.45 -11.22 7.64
N ASP A 3 3.33 -10.66 6.82
CA ASP A 3 4.68 -11.18 6.67
C ASP A 3 5.53 -10.59 7.80
N TYR A 4 6.09 -11.46 8.63
CA TYR A 4 7.00 -11.16 9.75
C TYR A 4 6.43 -10.44 10.99
N SER A 5 5.83 -9.25 10.87
CA SER A 5 5.62 -8.34 12.02
C SER A 5 4.54 -8.79 13.02
N LEU A 6 3.59 -9.61 12.55
CA LEU A 6 2.41 -10.05 13.30
C LEU A 6 2.18 -11.57 13.17
N HIS A 7 3.24 -12.35 12.95
CA HIS A 7 3.14 -13.80 12.69
C HIS A 7 2.45 -14.60 13.82
N ALA A 8 2.55 -14.12 15.07
CA ALA A 8 1.90 -14.74 16.23
C ALA A 8 0.48 -14.20 16.51
N VAL A 9 0.01 -13.21 15.75
CA VAL A 9 -1.30 -12.59 15.91
C VAL A 9 -2.26 -13.21 14.91
N ALA A 10 -3.47 -13.57 15.36
CA ALA A 10 -4.52 -14.02 14.47
C ALA A 10 -4.77 -12.96 13.39
N SER A 11 -4.89 -13.38 12.13
CA SER A 11 -4.99 -12.44 11.02
C SER A 11 -6.03 -12.84 9.98
N ARG A 12 -6.55 -11.84 9.27
CA ARG A 12 -7.47 -12.00 8.15
C ARG A 12 -7.16 -10.98 7.04
N PRO A 13 -7.64 -11.19 5.80
CA PRO A 13 -7.48 -10.20 4.75
C PRO A 13 -8.34 -8.95 4.96
N ALA A 14 -7.86 -7.83 4.43
CA ALA A 14 -8.61 -6.58 4.31
C ALA A 14 -9.81 -6.71 3.36
N VAL A 15 -10.87 -5.97 3.66
CA VAL A 15 -12.11 -5.91 2.87
C VAL A 15 -12.34 -4.47 2.41
N VAL A 16 -12.65 -4.29 1.13
CA VAL A 16 -12.96 -2.96 0.56
C VAL A 16 -14.18 -2.35 1.26
N GLY A 17 -14.09 -1.07 1.60
CA GLY A 17 -15.11 -0.32 2.32
C GLY A 17 -15.10 -0.53 3.83
N GLU A 18 -14.28 -1.46 4.35
CA GLU A 18 -14.18 -1.66 5.79
C GLU A 18 -13.47 -0.49 6.48
N THR A 19 -14.01 -0.06 7.63
CA THR A 19 -13.32 0.86 8.55
C THR A 19 -12.53 0.06 9.58
N LEU A 20 -11.25 0.38 9.67
CA LEU A 20 -10.26 -0.21 10.55
C LEU A 20 -9.79 0.83 11.56
N ILE A 21 -9.10 0.36 12.60
CA ILE A 21 -8.36 1.18 13.55
C ILE A 21 -6.89 0.80 13.58
N THR A 22 -6.02 1.78 13.82
CA THR A 22 -4.64 1.51 14.24
C THR A 22 -4.62 1.05 15.69
N THR A 23 -3.95 -0.06 15.98
CA THR A 23 -3.91 -0.63 17.34
C THR A 23 -2.61 -1.36 17.60
N THR A 24 -2.18 -1.43 18.86
CA THR A 24 -1.12 -2.36 19.31
C THR A 24 -1.75 -3.68 19.74
N PHE A 25 -1.25 -4.78 19.19
CA PHE A 25 -1.79 -6.11 19.52
C PHE A 25 -1.25 -6.61 20.86
N ARG A 26 -2.15 -7.12 21.70
CA ARG A 26 -1.80 -7.66 23.02
C ARG A 26 -0.72 -8.74 22.90
N GLY A 27 0.25 -8.68 23.82
CA GLY A 27 1.40 -9.59 23.81
C GLY A 27 2.50 -9.21 22.80
N THR A 28 2.35 -8.08 22.10
CA THR A 28 3.34 -7.54 21.17
C THR A 28 3.56 -6.05 21.45
N SER A 29 4.69 -5.50 20.98
CA SER A 29 4.88 -4.05 20.84
C SER A 29 4.54 -3.55 19.43
N THR A 30 3.97 -4.42 18.58
CA THR A 30 3.74 -4.14 17.17
C THR A 30 2.37 -3.49 16.98
N ARG A 31 2.38 -2.37 16.26
CA ARG A 31 1.16 -1.70 15.81
C ARG A 31 0.76 -2.18 14.42
N GLY A 32 -0.53 -2.26 14.17
CA GLY A 32 -1.09 -2.59 12.86
C GLY A 32 -2.53 -2.10 12.72
N PHE A 33 -3.21 -2.63 11.72
CA PHE A 33 -4.63 -2.36 11.48
C PHE A 33 -5.49 -3.51 12.01
N ALA A 34 -6.61 -3.19 12.64
CA ALA A 34 -7.61 -4.15 13.08
C ALA A 34 -9.03 -3.64 12.81
N SER A 35 -10.02 -4.52 12.84
CA SER A 35 -11.42 -4.09 12.79
C SER A 35 -11.80 -3.33 14.05
N GLU A 36 -12.70 -2.35 13.96
CA GLU A 36 -13.25 -1.70 15.16
C GLU A 36 -14.03 -2.68 16.05
N HIS A 37 -14.62 -3.71 15.45
CA HIS A 37 -15.42 -4.71 16.14
C HIS A 37 -14.60 -5.89 16.68
N ASP A 38 -13.36 -6.05 16.21
CA ASP A 38 -12.46 -7.11 16.65
C ASP A 38 -10.99 -6.64 16.62
N PRO A 39 -10.56 -5.89 17.66
CA PRO A 39 -9.19 -5.35 17.73
C PRO A 39 -8.11 -6.40 18.00
N ALA A 40 -8.48 -7.67 18.28
CA ALA A 40 -7.54 -8.74 18.57
C ALA A 40 -7.02 -9.43 17.30
N VAL A 41 -7.70 -9.24 16.16
CA VAL A 41 -7.37 -9.85 14.87
C VAL A 41 -6.78 -8.79 13.94
N ALA A 42 -5.56 -9.06 13.48
CA ALA A 42 -4.88 -8.20 12.53
C ALA A 42 -5.53 -8.28 11.15
N VAL A 43 -5.66 -7.12 10.52
CA VAL A 43 -6.12 -7.01 9.13
C VAL A 43 -4.91 -6.83 8.23
N CYS A 44 -4.56 -7.90 7.52
CA CYS A 44 -3.43 -7.91 6.59
C CYS A 44 -3.85 -7.35 5.24
N MET A 45 -2.98 -6.51 4.68
CA MET A 45 -3.17 -5.83 3.42
C MET A 45 -2.08 -6.25 2.44
N ARG A 46 -2.39 -6.20 1.14
CA ARG A 46 -1.38 -6.39 0.11
C ARG A 46 -0.76 -5.03 -0.25
N PRO A 47 0.53 -4.95 -0.58
CA PRO A 47 1.13 -3.74 -1.15
C PRO A 47 0.30 -3.22 -2.33
N GLY A 48 0.01 -1.92 -2.33
CA GLY A 48 -0.94 -1.27 -3.27
C GLY A 48 -2.36 -1.10 -2.74
N THR A 49 -2.67 -1.51 -1.49
CA THR A 49 -4.00 -1.28 -0.90
C THR A 49 -4.17 0.20 -0.58
N GLU A 50 -5.18 0.86 -1.11
CA GLU A 50 -5.42 2.28 -0.86
C GLU A 50 -6.25 2.50 0.39
N LEU A 51 -5.88 3.51 1.16
CA LEU A 51 -6.40 3.81 2.49
C LEU A 51 -6.86 5.27 2.58
N ALA A 52 -7.98 5.50 3.25
CA ALA A 52 -8.44 6.82 3.66
C ALA A 52 -8.49 6.93 5.18
N PHE A 53 -7.72 7.84 5.75
CA PHE A 53 -7.76 8.18 7.17
C PHE A 53 -8.91 9.15 7.44
N ALA A 54 -9.61 8.92 8.54
CA ALA A 54 -10.70 9.79 8.98
C ALA A 54 -10.21 11.20 9.32
N GLU A 55 -8.96 11.35 9.75
CA GLU A 55 -8.32 12.62 10.08
C GLU A 55 -6.91 12.67 9.48
N ASN A 56 -6.26 13.83 9.55
CA ASN A 56 -4.85 13.96 9.15
C ASN A 56 -3.98 12.94 9.90
N VAL A 57 -3.12 12.22 9.18
CA VAL A 57 -2.36 11.11 9.75
C VAL A 57 -1.45 11.57 10.88
N ARG A 58 -1.59 10.93 12.04
CA ARG A 58 -0.78 11.16 13.24
C ARG A 58 0.22 10.04 13.44
N TYR A 59 1.42 10.39 13.87
CA TYR A 59 2.48 9.42 14.13
C TYR A 59 3.40 9.85 15.26
N ASP A 60 4.02 8.85 15.89
CA ASP A 60 4.97 9.08 16.97
C ASP A 60 6.29 9.58 16.37
N GLY A 61 6.63 10.83 16.68
CA GLY A 61 7.90 11.43 16.29
C GLY A 61 9.05 10.96 17.16
N ARG A 62 10.26 11.45 16.85
CA ARG A 62 11.40 11.30 17.76
C ARG A 62 11.12 12.08 19.04
N TRP A 63 11.30 11.42 20.18
CA TRP A 63 11.23 11.99 21.54
C TRP A 63 9.83 12.47 21.97
N LEU A 64 8.89 11.53 22.20
CA LEU A 64 7.55 11.71 22.78
C LEU A 64 6.59 12.72 22.11
N TRP A 65 6.99 13.42 21.05
CA TRP A 65 6.10 14.36 20.34
C TRP A 65 5.34 13.66 19.21
N THR A 66 4.01 13.73 19.25
CA THR A 66 3.17 13.35 18.11
C THR A 66 3.33 14.37 16.99
N ARG A 67 3.50 13.87 15.77
CA ARG A 67 3.52 14.67 14.55
C ARG A 67 2.28 14.37 13.72
N THR A 68 1.94 15.32 12.84
CA THR A 68 0.79 15.20 11.95
C THR A 68 1.25 15.45 10.52
N ILE A 69 0.82 14.60 9.61
CA ILE A 69 1.00 14.73 8.16
C ILE A 69 -0.30 15.32 7.59
N GLY A 70 -0.19 16.31 6.71
CA GLY A 70 -1.35 16.98 6.09
C GLY A 70 -2.10 16.16 5.05
N TYR A 71 -1.96 14.83 5.06
CA TYR A 71 -2.65 13.91 4.17
C TYR A 71 -3.64 13.05 4.94
N ARG A 72 -4.71 12.66 4.25
CA ARG A 72 -5.76 11.75 4.73
C ARG A 72 -5.90 10.52 3.84
N VAL A 73 -5.00 10.35 2.89
CA VAL A 73 -4.97 9.22 1.97
C VAL A 73 -3.56 8.69 1.88
N GLY A 74 -3.42 7.40 1.66
CA GLY A 74 -2.14 6.76 1.43
C GLY A 74 -2.31 5.37 0.86
N VAL A 75 -1.21 4.79 0.42
CA VAL A 75 -1.16 3.43 -0.12
C VAL A 75 -0.36 2.58 0.83
N PHE A 76 -0.95 1.49 1.31
CA PHE A 76 -0.23 0.47 2.04
C PHE A 76 0.83 -0.15 1.13
N ASN A 77 2.07 -0.18 1.57
CA ASN A 77 3.20 -0.70 0.82
C ASN A 77 4.20 -1.36 1.77
N GLU A 78 5.21 -2.01 1.20
CA GLU A 78 6.29 -2.63 1.94
C GLU A 78 7.61 -1.87 1.72
N VAL A 79 8.40 -1.67 2.77
CA VAL A 79 9.72 -1.04 2.70
C VAL A 79 10.81 -2.04 3.05
N GLU A 80 11.89 -2.03 2.24
CA GLU A 80 13.10 -2.82 2.49
C GLU A 80 12.81 -4.31 2.83
N PRO A 81 12.02 -5.04 2.02
CA PRO A 81 11.55 -6.40 2.37
C PRO A 81 12.69 -7.41 2.59
N ASP A 82 13.87 -7.13 2.04
CA ASP A 82 15.04 -8.01 2.15
C ASP A 82 15.84 -7.81 3.45
N VAL A 83 15.48 -6.84 4.30
CA VAL A 83 16.20 -6.54 5.54
C VAL A 83 15.60 -7.32 6.71
N PRO A 84 16.28 -8.32 7.27
CA PRO A 84 15.72 -9.13 8.34
C PRO A 84 15.43 -8.31 9.60
N ASP A 85 14.48 -8.80 10.40
CA ASP A 85 14.14 -8.30 11.74
C ASP A 85 13.69 -6.83 11.80
N ARG A 86 13.14 -6.29 10.70
CA ARG A 86 12.53 -4.95 10.67
C ARG A 86 11.04 -5.02 10.37
N HIS A 87 10.34 -3.94 10.71
CA HIS A 87 8.97 -3.74 10.26
C HIS A 87 9.00 -3.21 8.83
N HIS A 88 8.29 -3.89 7.93
CA HIS A 88 8.24 -3.56 6.52
C HIS A 88 6.95 -2.85 6.12
N ASP A 89 5.87 -3.06 6.88
CA ASP A 89 4.58 -2.45 6.60
C ASP A 89 4.66 -0.93 6.75
N ALA A 90 4.33 -0.22 5.67
CA ALA A 90 4.34 1.23 5.61
C ALA A 90 3.12 1.78 4.88
N VAL A 91 2.82 3.05 5.14
CA VAL A 91 1.89 3.86 4.35
C VAL A 91 2.70 4.86 3.54
N GLU A 92 2.56 4.80 2.22
CA GLU A 92 3.12 5.75 1.26
C GLU A 92 2.09 6.86 0.99
N PHE A 93 2.52 8.12 1.10
CA PHE A 93 1.66 9.30 0.93
C PHE A 93 1.82 9.92 -0.45
N PRO A 94 0.92 10.84 -0.87
CA PRO A 94 0.97 11.47 -2.20
C PRO A 94 2.26 12.23 -2.54
N ASP A 95 3.03 12.64 -1.54
CA ASP A 95 4.34 13.28 -1.73
C ASP A 95 5.50 12.27 -1.86
N GLY A 96 5.21 10.97 -1.86
CA GLY A 96 6.18 9.89 -1.91
C GLY A 96 6.84 9.56 -0.57
N ASN A 97 6.51 10.28 0.51
CA ASN A 97 7.00 9.93 1.85
C ASN A 97 6.35 8.64 2.34
N ARG A 98 7.12 7.84 3.07
CA ARG A 98 6.66 6.58 3.66
C ARG A 98 6.77 6.63 5.18
N LEU A 99 5.75 6.13 5.86
CA LEU A 99 5.71 6.03 7.31
C LEU A 99 5.41 4.58 7.70
N LEU A 100 6.23 4.02 8.60
CA LEU A 100 6.00 2.67 9.11
C LEU A 100 4.66 2.61 9.86
N VAL A 101 3.91 1.54 9.64
CA VAL A 101 2.62 1.32 10.32
C VAL A 101 2.80 1.29 11.84
N THR A 102 3.93 0.76 12.32
CA THR A 102 4.28 0.73 13.74
C THR A 102 4.48 2.11 14.38
N GLN A 103 4.63 3.16 13.58
CA GLN A 103 4.78 4.55 14.04
C GLN A 103 3.45 5.31 14.08
N LEU A 104 2.39 4.82 13.41
CA LEU A 104 1.08 5.49 13.39
C LEU A 104 0.48 5.55 14.78
N CYS A 105 0.01 6.69 15.26
CA CYS A 105 -0.67 6.74 16.57
C CYS A 105 -1.87 5.77 16.61
N GLU A 106 -2.17 5.20 17.78
CA GLU A 106 -3.31 4.31 17.97
C GLU A 106 -4.66 5.03 17.84
N GLY A 107 -5.71 4.26 17.55
CA GLY A 107 -7.09 4.73 17.50
C GLY A 107 -7.45 5.52 16.25
N GLN A 108 -6.55 5.64 15.28
CA GLN A 108 -6.85 6.30 14.01
C GLN A 108 -7.76 5.42 13.18
N ARG A 109 -8.89 5.99 12.74
CA ARG A 109 -9.84 5.31 11.84
C ARG A 109 -9.34 5.39 10.40
N VAL A 110 -9.33 4.24 9.71
CA VAL A 110 -8.83 4.10 8.35
C VAL A 110 -9.79 3.24 7.54
N THR A 111 -10.29 3.76 6.43
CA THR A 111 -11.15 3.01 5.49
C THR A 111 -10.31 2.41 4.38
N VAL A 112 -10.54 1.13 4.07
CA VAL A 112 -9.96 0.47 2.90
C VAL A 112 -10.70 0.93 1.65
N LEU A 113 -10.04 1.71 0.79
CA LEU A 113 -10.66 2.25 -0.43
C LEU A 113 -10.69 1.22 -1.55
N GLN A 114 -9.58 0.53 -1.77
CA GLN A 114 -9.47 -0.54 -2.75
C GLN A 114 -8.31 -1.48 -2.41
N LEU A 115 -8.45 -2.73 -2.83
CA LEU A 115 -7.35 -3.68 -2.86
C LEU A 115 -6.55 -3.49 -4.16
N PRO A 116 -5.28 -3.92 -4.22
CA PRO A 116 -4.48 -3.79 -5.43
C PRO A 116 -5.20 -4.41 -6.61
N ALA A 117 -5.34 -3.64 -7.69
CA ALA A 117 -5.84 -4.14 -8.95
C ALA A 117 -4.85 -5.19 -9.47
N VAL A 118 -5.32 -6.43 -9.65
CA VAL A 118 -4.56 -7.39 -10.45
C VAL A 118 -4.63 -6.87 -11.87
N ALA A 119 -3.54 -6.27 -12.37
CA ALA A 119 -3.47 -5.92 -13.77
C ALA A 119 -3.59 -7.23 -14.57
N SER A 120 -4.79 -7.55 -15.06
CA SER A 120 -4.93 -8.49 -16.15
C SER A 120 -4.15 -7.85 -17.31
N THR A 121 -2.98 -8.40 -17.61
CA THR A 121 -2.27 -8.10 -18.83
C THR A 121 -3.20 -8.50 -19.98
N VAL A 122 -4.03 -7.57 -20.43
CA VAL A 122 -4.62 -7.67 -21.76
C VAL A 122 -3.43 -7.44 -22.68
N GLU A 123 -2.85 -8.54 -23.12
CA GLU A 123 -1.83 -8.60 -24.16
C GLU A 123 -2.38 -7.82 -25.35
N ARG A 124 -1.93 -6.56 -25.50
CA ARG A 124 -2.20 -5.80 -26.71
C ARG A 124 -1.38 -6.47 -27.79
N GLU A 125 -2.04 -7.36 -28.52
CA GLU A 125 -1.52 -7.97 -29.74
C GLU A 125 -0.90 -6.86 -30.60
N PRO A 126 0.39 -6.96 -30.98
CA PRO A 126 1.06 -5.91 -31.71
C PRO A 126 0.40 -5.79 -33.09
N LYS A 127 -0.25 -4.65 -33.33
CA LYS A 127 -0.80 -4.31 -34.64
C LYS A 127 0.36 -4.20 -35.62
N VAL A 128 0.60 -5.27 -36.39
CA VAL A 128 1.60 -5.32 -37.45
C VAL A 128 1.34 -4.16 -38.41
N VAL A 129 2.25 -3.17 -38.40
CA VAL A 129 2.25 -2.11 -39.41
C VAL A 129 2.82 -2.70 -40.68
N GLU A 130 1.93 -3.08 -41.60
CA GLU A 130 2.27 -3.50 -42.94
C GLU A 130 2.92 -2.32 -43.69
N ARG A 131 4.24 -2.37 -43.89
CA ARG A 131 4.96 -1.39 -44.71
C ARG A 131 4.67 -1.70 -46.18
N ARG A 132 3.90 -0.83 -46.84
CA ARG A 132 3.78 -0.84 -48.31
C ARG A 132 5.14 -0.53 -48.96
N PRO A 133 5.60 -1.29 -49.97
CA PRO A 133 6.81 -0.95 -50.70
C PRO A 133 6.58 0.31 -51.55
N SER A 134 7.56 1.22 -51.52
CA SER A 134 7.60 2.46 -52.29
C SER A 134 7.85 2.14 -53.78
N VAL A 135 6.92 2.54 -54.64
CA VAL A 135 7.08 2.49 -56.10
C VAL A 135 7.70 3.79 -56.58
N PHE A 136 9.01 3.96 -56.39
CA PHE A 136 9.78 4.98 -57.10
C PHE A 136 11.18 4.44 -57.40
N ALA A 137 11.24 3.56 -58.39
CA ALA A 137 12.47 3.25 -59.11
C ALA A 137 12.19 3.48 -60.61
N SER A 138 13.16 4.11 -61.26
CA SER A 138 13.27 4.37 -62.71
C SER A 138 12.69 5.71 -63.17
N LEU A 139 13.59 6.67 -63.43
CA LEU A 139 13.83 7.25 -64.76
C LEU A 139 14.76 8.45 -64.62
N PHE A 140 16.05 8.28 -64.91
CA PHE A 140 16.87 9.28 -65.61
C PHE A 140 18.02 8.55 -66.32
N LEU A 141 17.70 8.05 -67.53
CA LEU A 141 18.66 8.02 -68.63
C LEU A 141 18.54 9.37 -69.34
N GLY A 142 19.67 10.01 -69.63
CA GLY A 142 19.77 11.27 -70.38
C GLY A 142 21.11 11.93 -70.16
#